data_AF-A0A7X3XSN8-F1
#
_entry.id   AF-A0A7X3XSN8-F1
#
_cell.length_a   1.000
_cell.length_b   1.000
_cell.length_c   1.000
_cell.angle_alpha   90.00
_cell.angle_beta   90.00
_cell.angle_gamma   90.00
#
_symmetry.space_group_name_H-M   'P 1'
#
loop_
_entity.id
_entity.type
_entity.pdbx_description
1 polymer ?
#
loop_
_entity_poly.entity_id
_entity_poly.type
_entity_poly.pdbx_seq_one_letter_code
_entity_poly.pdbx_strand_id
1 'polypeptide(L)'
;MLYGCDELSGLVYACCLVRPNGIDDLKPKSVAKKMKDKAFARGVHRDAVQRGIDLIGLPRAEHIQYVIDGLRTVGDVLEVRGVDQAARRRS
;
A
#
# COMPACT_ATOMS: atom_id res chain seq x y z
N MET A 1 0.83 -1.22 22.17
CA MET A 1 0.70 -2.50 21.44
C MET A 1 0.08 -2.21 20.09
N LEU A 2 0.90 -2.18 19.05
CA LEU A 2 0.50 -2.19 17.65
C LEU A 2 1.70 -2.77 16.89
N TYR A 3 2.07 -4.01 17.25
CA TYR A 3 2.95 -4.81 16.40
C TYR A 3 2.12 -5.05 15.12
N GLY A 4 2.52 -4.43 14.02
CA GLY A 4 2.05 -4.74 12.67
C GLY A 4 0.54 -4.89 12.50
N CYS A 5 -0.22 -3.79 12.60
CA CYS A 5 -1.39 -3.69 11.74
C CYS A 5 -0.86 -3.57 10.31
N ASP A 6 -0.56 -4.73 9.73
CA ASP A 6 0.02 -4.99 8.42
C ASP A 6 0.83 -3.82 7.82
N GLU A 7 2.14 -3.81 8.08
CA GLU A 7 3.06 -2.83 7.50
C GLU A 7 2.98 -2.81 5.95
N LEU A 8 2.52 -3.90 5.32
CA LEU A 8 2.26 -3.92 3.89
C LEU A 8 1.04 -3.06 3.52
N SER A 9 -0.09 -3.19 4.22
CA SER A 9 -1.26 -2.32 4.07
C SER A 9 -0.91 -0.84 4.22
N GLY A 10 -0.11 -0.48 5.24
CA GLY A 10 0.36 0.90 5.41
C GLY A 10 1.21 1.38 4.23
N LEU A 11 2.04 0.50 3.67
CA LEU A 11 2.83 0.81 2.48
C LEU A 11 1.98 0.95 1.22
N VAL A 12 0.99 0.08 1.03
CA VAL A 12 0.03 0.12 -0.09
C VAL A 12 -0.78 1.41 -0.03
N TYR A 13 -1.29 1.77 1.15
CA TYR A 13 -1.97 3.04 1.40
C TYR A 13 -1.10 4.24 1.03
N ALA A 14 0.13 4.30 1.54
CA ALA A 14 1.07 5.37 1.19
C ALA A 14 1.34 5.42 -0.32
N CYS A 15 1.38 4.27 -1.01
CA CYS A 15 1.54 4.21 -2.45
C CYS A 15 0.36 4.86 -3.20
N CYS A 16 -0.86 4.78 -2.67
CA CYS A 16 -2.02 5.45 -3.25
C CYS A 16 -1.90 6.97 -3.16
N LEU A 17 -1.45 7.50 -2.02
CA LEU A 17 -1.36 8.94 -1.77
C LEU A 17 -0.40 9.71 -2.69
N VAL A 18 0.55 9.02 -3.32
CA VAL A 18 1.53 9.63 -4.21
C VAL A 18 1.22 9.44 -5.69
N ARG A 19 0.12 8.75 -6.04
CA ARG A 19 -0.28 8.50 -7.42
C ARG A 19 -1.49 9.35 -7.82
N PRO A 20 -1.61 9.74 -9.10
CA PRO A 20 -2.79 10.47 -9.60
C PRO A 20 -4.07 9.63 -9.53
N ASN A 21 -3.99 8.33 -9.80
CA ASN A 21 -5.15 7.44 -9.88
C ASN A 21 -5.39 6.65 -8.57
N GLY A 22 -4.67 7.00 -7.49
CA GLY A 22 -4.86 6.36 -6.19
C GLY A 22 -4.73 4.83 -6.26
N ILE A 23 -5.72 4.13 -5.71
CA ILE A 23 -5.82 2.66 -5.66
C ILE A 23 -6.42 2.03 -6.93
N ASP A 24 -7.09 2.83 -7.76
CA ASP A 24 -7.95 2.33 -8.84
C ASP A 24 -7.14 1.57 -9.90
N ASP A 25 -5.91 2.02 -10.18
CA ASP A 25 -4.97 1.36 -11.11
C ASP A 25 -3.73 0.75 -10.43
N LEU A 26 -3.75 0.63 -9.09
CA LEU A 26 -2.61 0.16 -8.34
C LEU A 26 -2.26 -1.29 -8.66
N LYS A 27 -1.00 -1.52 -9.04
CA LYS A 27 -0.45 -2.85 -9.35
C LYS A 27 0.63 -3.27 -8.37
N PRO A 28 0.78 -4.58 -8.06
CA PRO A 28 1.78 -5.08 -7.12
C PRO A 28 3.21 -4.62 -7.42
N LYS A 29 3.58 -4.52 -8.70
CA LYS A 29 4.90 -4.06 -9.14
C LYS A 29 5.24 -2.65 -8.64
N SER A 30 4.26 -1.75 -8.57
CA SER A 30 4.43 -0.38 -8.09
C SER A 30 4.76 -0.37 -6.59
N VAL A 31 4.07 -1.19 -5.81
CA VAL A 31 4.30 -1.36 -4.36
C VAL A 31 5.67 -2.00 -4.13
N ALA A 32 5.99 -3.07 -4.87
CA ALA A 32 7.28 -3.76 -4.76
C ALA A 32 8.47 -2.84 -5.08
N LYS A 33 8.32 -1.91 -6.04
CA LYS A 33 9.34 -0.88 -6.31
C LYS A 33 9.49 0.06 -5.11
N LYS A 34 8.38 0.47 -4.49
CA LYS A 34 8.35 1.35 -3.32
C LYS A 34 8.83 0.72 -2.03
N MET A 35 8.75 -0.61 -1.88
CA MET A 35 9.40 -1.34 -0.77
C MET A 35 10.93 -1.14 -0.75
N LYS A 36 11.57 -1.03 -1.93
CA LYS A 36 13.02 -0.84 -2.06
C LYS A 36 13.45 0.61 -1.80
N ASP A 37 12.53 1.55 -1.92
CA ASP A 37 12.74 2.97 -1.69
C ASP A 37 12.67 3.24 -0.17
N LYS A 38 13.83 3.32 0.49
CA LYS A 38 13.90 3.55 1.94
C LYS A 38 13.50 4.97 2.34
N ALA A 39 13.54 5.93 1.42
CA ALA A 39 13.10 7.30 1.68
C ALA A 39 11.57 7.41 1.68
N PHE A 40 10.90 6.54 0.93
CA PHE A 40 9.44 6.49 0.87
C PHE A 40 8.84 5.82 2.11
N ALA A 41 7.82 6.43 2.71
CA ALA A 41 7.13 5.89 3.89
C ALA A 41 8.12 5.45 5.01
N ARG A 42 8.96 6.40 5.48
CA ARG A 42 10.05 6.13 6.46
C ARG A 42 9.61 5.48 7.76
N GLY A 43 8.32 5.59 8.13
CA GLY A 43 7.75 4.93 9.29
C GLY A 43 7.50 3.42 9.11
N VAL A 44 7.70 2.87 7.91
CA VAL A 44 7.45 1.45 7.62
C VAL A 44 8.73 0.62 7.83
N HIS A 45 8.65 -0.36 8.73
CA HIS A 45 9.73 -1.33 8.96
C HIS A 45 9.77 -2.39 7.86
N ARG A 46 10.74 -2.29 6.94
CA ARG A 46 10.88 -3.19 5.78
C ARG A 46 11.05 -4.66 6.17
N ASP A 47 11.77 -4.93 7.25
CA ASP A 47 11.98 -6.30 7.74
C ASP A 47 10.68 -6.90 8.30
N ALA A 48 9.81 -6.07 8.90
CA ALA A 48 8.50 -6.51 9.37
C ALA A 48 7.59 -6.87 8.18
N VAL A 49 7.58 -6.04 7.12
CA VAL A 49 6.85 -6.34 5.87
C VAL A 49 7.32 -7.68 5.27
N GLN A 50 8.64 -7.90 5.19
CA GLN A 50 9.16 -9.13 4.61
C GLN A 50 8.80 -10.35 5.47
N ARG A 51 8.95 -10.27 6.80
CA ARG A 51 8.51 -11.34 7.70
C ARG A 51 7.01 -11.62 7.58
N GLY A 52 6.18 -10.59 7.45
CA GLY A 52 4.73 -10.76 7.25
C GLY A 52 4.41 -11.52 5.95
N ILE A 53 5.12 -11.23 4.87
CA ILE A 53 5.01 -11.99 3.62
C ILE A 53 5.44 -13.45 3.82
N ASP A 54 6.57 -13.68 4.48
CA ASP A 54 7.13 -15.01 4.68
C ASP A 54 6.24 -15.89 5.57
N LEU A 55 5.62 -15.31 6.60
CA LEU A 55 4.71 -16.00 7.52
C LEU A 55 3.41 -16.46 6.84
N ILE A 56 2.92 -15.69 5.87
CA ILE A 56 1.71 -16.05 5.11
C ILE A 56 1.99 -17.15 4.09
N GLY A 57 3.25 -17.33 3.67
CA GLY A 57 3.67 -18.39 2.74
C GLY A 57 3.20 -18.20 1.29
N LEU A 58 2.63 -17.04 0.97
CA LEU A 58 2.22 -16.69 -0.39
C LEU A 58 3.36 -16.02 -1.18
N PRO A 59 3.38 -16.16 -2.51
CA PRO A 59 4.23 -15.33 -3.36
C PRO A 59 4.01 -13.84 -3.05
N ARG A 60 5.10 -13.08 -2.89
CA ARG A 60 5.04 -11.65 -2.56
C ARG A 60 4.07 -10.85 -3.44
N ALA A 61 4.08 -11.08 -4.75
CA ALA A 61 3.22 -10.35 -5.68
C ALA A 61 1.73 -10.64 -5.43
N GLU A 62 1.40 -11.87 -5.07
CA GLU A 62 0.05 -12.33 -4.77
C GLU A 62 -0.44 -11.75 -3.44
N HIS A 63 0.39 -11.80 -2.40
CA HIS A 63 0.05 -11.17 -1.13
C HIS A 63 -0.18 -9.65 -1.28
N ILE A 64 0.69 -8.96 -2.03
CA ILE A 64 0.49 -7.53 -2.34
C ILE A 64 -0.84 -7.33 -3.10
N GLN A 65 -1.18 -8.21 -4.03
CA GLN A 65 -2.44 -8.12 -4.78
C GLN A 65 -3.65 -8.26 -3.85
N TYR A 66 -3.63 -9.22 -2.92
CA TYR A 66 -4.71 -9.38 -1.93
C TYR A 66 -4.89 -8.15 -1.05
N VAL A 67 -3.79 -7.53 -0.60
CA VAL A 67 -3.86 -6.28 0.18
C VAL A 67 -4.44 -5.14 -0.65
N ILE A 68 -4.02 -5.01 -1.92
CA ILE A 68 -4.58 -3.99 -2.83
C ILE A 68 -6.08 -4.20 -3.00
N ASP A 69 -6.51 -5.43 -3.27
CA ASP A 69 -7.92 -5.72 -3.53
C ASP A 69 -8.76 -5.51 -2.26
N GLY A 70 -8.27 -5.93 -1.10
CA GLY A 70 -8.90 -5.65 0.19
C GLY A 70 -9.08 -4.15 0.43
N LEU A 71 -8.00 -3.36 0.29
CA LEU A 71 -8.08 -1.91 0.46
C LEU A 71 -8.98 -1.24 -0.60
N ARG A 72 -9.06 -1.79 -1.81
CA ARG A 72 -9.93 -1.27 -2.89
C ARG A 72 -11.42 -1.39 -2.53
N THR A 73 -11.82 -2.42 -1.77
CA THR A 73 -13.21 -2.58 -1.32
C THR A 73 -13.69 -1.43 -0.43
N VAL A 74 -12.77 -0.83 0.34
CA VAL A 74 -13.03 0.29 1.25
C VAL A 74 -12.38 1.59 0.77
N GLY A 75 -12.04 1.67 -0.53
CA GLY A 75 -11.24 2.75 -1.09
C GLY A 75 -11.86 4.14 -0.93
N ASP A 76 -13.19 4.23 -0.96
CA ASP A 76 -13.94 5.48 -0.73
C ASP A 76 -13.80 5.96 0.72
N VAL A 77 -13.90 5.04 1.68
CA VAL A 77 -13.78 5.36 3.12
C VAL A 77 -12.37 5.81 3.47
N LEU A 78 -11.38 5.21 2.81
CA LEU A 78 -9.97 5.54 3.00
C LEU A 78 -9.50 6.77 2.20
N GLU A 79 -10.35 7.34 1.33
CA GLU A 79 -10.03 8.44 0.42
C GLU A 79 -8.76 8.19 -0.42
N VAL A 80 -8.63 6.96 -0.91
CA VAL A 80 -7.47 6.52 -1.70
C VAL A 80 -7.79 6.35 -3.18
N ARG A 81 -8.97 6.73 -3.66
CA ARG A 81 -9.32 6.66 -5.08
C ARG A 81 -8.70 7.81 -5.86
N GLY A 82 -8.64 7.68 -7.18
CA GLY A 82 -8.12 8.73 -8.06
C GLY A 82 -8.88 10.05 -7.94
N VAL A 83 -10.19 9.98 -7.68
CA VAL A 83 -11.04 11.16 -7.47
C VAL A 83 -10.61 11.97 -6.23
N ASP A 84 -10.18 11.28 -5.17
CA ASP A 84 -9.72 11.91 -3.92
C ASP A 84 -8.36 12.58 -4.11
N GLN A 85 -7.47 11.94 -4.89
CA GLN A 85 -6.16 12.51 -5.23
C GLN A 85 -6.30 13.75 -6.10
N ALA A 86 -7.29 13.78 -7.01
CA ALA A 86 -7.60 14.96 -7.80
C ALA A 86 -8.16 16.11 -6.94
N ALA A 87 -8.96 15.81 -5.91
CA ALA A 87 -9.46 16.80 -4.97
C ALA A 87 -8.34 17.43 -4.13
N ARG A 88 -7.43 16.61 -3.57
CA ARG A 88 -6.30 17.06 -2.72
C ARG A 88 -5.26 17.92 -3.44
N ARG A 89 -5.19 17.85 -4.77
CA ARG A 89 -4.26 18.68 -5.58
C ARG A 89 -4.81 20.07 -5.88
N ARG A 90 -6.10 20.32 -5.60
CA ARG A 90 -6.77 21.60 -5.83
C ARG A 90 -6.90 22.45 -4.55
N SER A 91 -6.51 21.89 -3.40
CA SER A 91 -6.42 22.55 -2.09
C SER A 91 -4.99 22.95 -1.78
#